data_AF-A0A7X9XF09-F1
#
_entry.id   AF-A0A7X9XF09-F1
#
_cell.length_a   1.000
_cell.length_b   1.000
_cell.length_c   1.000
_cell.angle_alpha   90.00
_cell.angle_beta   90.00
_cell.angle_gamma   90.00
#
_symmetry.space_group_name_H-M   'P 1'
#
loop_
_entity.id
_entity.type
_entity.pdbx_description
1 polymer ?
#
loop_
_entity_poly.entity_id
_entity_poly.type
_entity_poly.pdbx_seq_one_letter_code
_entity_poly.pdbx_strand_id
1 'polypeptide(L)' 'MNFLSIIKLKADIIIRKNLLNLLLILFSPTNSLTVFLSQNLDKYIVKHQKLLFLSHNKVNNNTKNTYINKSVTNKFVA' A
#
# COMPACT_ATOMS: atom_id res chain seq x y z
N MET A 1 -9.35 0.74 6.47
CA MET A 1 -8.26 1.70 6.73
C MET A 1 -8.66 3.04 6.15
N ASN A 2 -8.35 4.11 6.87
CA ASN A 2 -8.82 5.45 6.51
C ASN A 2 -7.94 6.02 5.40
N PHE A 3 -8.53 6.80 4.49
CA PHE A 3 -7.84 7.42 3.36
C PHE A 3 -6.58 8.20 3.77
N LEU A 4 -6.64 8.93 4.90
CA LEU A 4 -5.51 9.62 5.53
C LEU A 4 -4.31 8.70 5.79
N SER A 5 -4.54 7.47 6.22
CA SER A 5 -3.46 6.50 6.48
C SER A 5 -2.73 6.08 5.20
N ILE A 6 -3.43 6.05 4.07
CA ILE A 6 -2.85 5.72 2.75
C ILE A 6 -2.01 6.89 2.24
N ILE A 7 -2.51 8.12 2.38
CA ILE A 7 -1.76 9.34 2.01
C ILE A 7 -0.48 9.46 2.83
N LYS A 8 -0.56 9.25 4.15
CA LYS A 8 0.60 9.30 5.04
C LYS A 8 1.67 8.28 4.62
N LEU A 9 1.24 7.06 4.28
CA LEU A 9 2.14 5.99 3.85
C LEU A 9 2.81 6.30 2.49
N LYS A 10 2.08 6.94 1.57
CA LYS A 10 2.65 7.47 0.31
C LYS A 10 3.68 8.56 0.56
N ALA A 11 3.39 9.51 1.44
CA ALA A 11 4.31 10.58 1.79
C ALA A 11 5.62 10.03 2.40
N ASP A 12 5.52 9.07 3.32
CA ASP A 12 6.68 8.41 3.92
C ASP A 12 7.58 7.74 2.87
N ILE A 13 6.99 7.11 1.84
CA ILE A 13 7.74 6.50 0.73
C ILE A 13 8.48 7.58 -0.07
N ILE A 14 7.83 8.70 -0.39
CA ILE A 14 8.42 9.80 -1.17
C ILE A 14 9.60 10.43 -0.40
N ILE A 15 9.42 10.70 0.89
CA ILE A 15 10.47 11.28 1.74
C ILE A 15 11.69 10.37 1.78
N ARG A 16 11.48 9.07 2.03
CA ARG A 16 12.57 8.09 2.09
C ARG A 16 13.29 7.90 0.75
N LYS A 17 12.56 7.96 -0.36
CA LYS A 17 13.14 7.92 -1.71
C LYS A 17 14.02 9.14 -1.99
N ASN A 18 13.54 10.33 -1.65
CA ASN A 18 14.32 11.56 -1.83
C ASN A 18 15.55 11.58 -0.93
N LEU A 19 15.42 11.10 0.32
CA LEU A 19 16.55 11.00 1.24
C LEU A 19 17.61 10.00 0.73
N LEU A 20 17.19 8.84 0.20
CA LEU A 20 18.11 7.87 -0.38
C LEU A 20 18.83 8.44 -1.62
N ASN A 21 18.11 9.15 -2.50
CA ASN A 21 18.71 9.83 -3.65
C ASN A 21 19.72 10.90 -3.22
N LEU A 22 19.42 11.67 -2.16
CA LEU A 22 20.36 12.63 -1.60
C LEU A 22 21.60 11.94 -1.02
N LEU A 23 21.42 10.83 -0.30
CA LEU A 23 22.54 10.04 0.22
C LEU A 23 23.40 9.45 -0.90
N LEU A 24 22.84 9.05 -2.03
CA LEU A 24 23.59 8.52 -3.17
C LEU A 24 24.45 9.58 -3.88
N ILE A 25 24.10 10.86 -3.75
CA ILE A 25 24.94 11.97 -4.24
C ILE A 25 26.12 12.19 -3.29
N LEU A 26 25.92 11.99 -1.98
CA LEU A 26 26.90 12.31 -0.94
C LEU A 26 27.79 11.11 -0.55
N PHE A 27 27.31 9.88 -0.72
CA PHE A 27 27.96 8.67 -0.25
C PHE A 27 27.99 7.61 -1.34
N SER A 28 29.01 6.75 -1.30
CA SER A 28 29.05 5.54 -2.13
C SER A 28 27.80 4.70 -1.89
N PRO A 29 27.21 4.09 -2.94
CA PRO A 29 26.07 3.18 -2.83
C PRO A 29 26.34 1.97 -1.93
N THR A 30 27.60 1.63 -1.69
CA THR A 30 28.04 0.55 -0.78
C THR A 30 28.11 0.96 0.70
N ASN A 31 27.89 2.24 1.03
CA ASN A 31 27.87 2.69 2.41
C ASN A 31 26.73 1.99 3.17
N SER A 32 27.03 1.45 4.35
CA SER A 32 26.10 0.74 5.23
C SER A 32 24.85 1.57 5.55
N LEU A 33 24.97 2.89 5.67
CA LEU A 33 23.83 3.80 5.86
C LEU A 33 22.90 3.83 4.63
N THR A 34 23.47 3.92 3.43
CA THR A 34 22.71 3.91 2.17
C THR A 34 22.00 2.58 1.97
N VAL A 35 22.69 1.46 2.25
CA VAL A 35 22.12 0.10 2.19
C VAL A 35 21.00 -0.08 3.21
N PHE A 36 21.18 0.41 4.45
CA PHE A 36 20.13 0.34 5.47
C PHE A 36 18.90 1.17 5.06
N LEU A 37 19.10 2.38 4.54
CA LEU A 37 18.00 3.21 4.06
C LEU A 37 17.24 2.58 2.89
N SER A 38 17.94 1.94 1.94
CA SER A 38 17.31 1.30 0.78
C SER A 38 16.45 0.10 1.21
N GLN A 39 16.97 -0.76 2.09
CA GLN A 39 16.21 -1.87 2.66
C GLN A 39 14.97 -1.39 3.43
N ASN A 40 15.10 -0.29 4.16
CA ASN A 40 13.98 0.28 4.89
C ASN A 40 12.91 0.85 3.92
N LEU A 41 13.33 1.51 2.84
CA LEU A 41 12.42 1.97 1.79
C LEU A 41 11.64 0.80 1.16
N ASP A 42 12.32 -0.29 0.82
CA ASP A 42 11.68 -1.48 0.24
C ASP A 42 10.61 -2.07 1.16
N LYS A 43 10.88 -2.14 2.47
CA LYS A 43 9.91 -2.62 3.46
C LYS A 43 8.62 -1.79 3.46
N TYR A 44 8.72 -0.47 3.31
CA TYR A 44 7.55 0.41 3.24
C TYR A 44 6.78 0.26 1.91
N ILE A 45 7.48 0.04 0.80
CA ILE A 45 6.85 -0.23 -0.51
C ILE A 45 6.05 -1.53 -0.46
N VAL A 46 6.64 -2.62 0.04
CA VAL A 46 5.95 -3.91 0.18
C VAL A 46 4.73 -3.78 1.08
N LYS A 47 4.85 -3.06 2.20
CA LYS A 47 3.72 -2.78 3.09
C LYS A 47 2.60 -2.03 2.36
N HIS A 48 2.93 -1.00 1.59
CA HIS A 48 1.95 -0.24 0.80
C HIS A 48 1.24 -1.12 -0.23
N GLN A 49 1.98 -1.95 -0.98
CA GLN A 49 1.40 -2.86 -1.98
C GLN A 49 0.47 -3.89 -1.35
N LYS A 50 0.87 -4.48 -0.21
CA LYS A 50 0.01 -5.41 0.55
C LYS A 50 -1.28 -4.73 0.99
N LEU A 51 -1.20 -3.47 1.43
CA LEU A 51 -2.37 -2.69 1.82
C LEU A 51 -3.30 -2.38 0.64
N LEU A 52 -2.75 -2.00 -0.52
CA LEU A 52 -3.54 -1.82 -1.73
C LEU A 52 -4.25 -3.11 -2.13
N PHE A 53 -3.55 -4.24 -2.10
CA PHE A 53 -4.11 -5.55 -2.41
C PHE A 53 -5.25 -5.93 -1.46
N LEU A 54 -5.05 -5.78 -0.14
CA LEU A 54 -6.09 -6.04 0.85
C LEU A 54 -7.30 -5.10 0.68
N SER A 55 -7.06 -3.83 0.34
CA SER A 55 -8.13 -2.87 0.07
C SER A 55 -8.96 -3.29 -1.14
N HIS A 56 -8.33 -3.69 -2.24
CA HIS A 56 -9.02 -4.17 -3.44
C HIS A 56 -9.81 -5.45 -3.17
N ASN A 57 -9.22 -6.42 -2.45
CA ASN A 57 -9.91 -7.66 -2.11
C ASN A 57 -11.10 -7.44 -1.17
N LYS A 58 -10.98 -6.51 -0.21
CA LYS A 58 -12.10 -6.13 0.67
C LYS A 58 -13.26 -5.54 -0.12
N VAL A 59 -12.97 -4.65 -1.08
CA VAL A 59 -13.98 -4.08 -1.97
C VAL A 59 -14.65 -5.20 -2.76
N ASN A 60 -13.89 -6.07 -3.42
CA ASN A 60 -14.43 -7.17 -4.23
C ASN A 60 -15.30 -8.16 -3.44
N ASN A 61 -14.93 -8.49 -2.21
CA ASN A 61 -15.75 -9.36 -1.36
C ASN A 61 -17.05 -8.69 -0.91
N ASN A 62 -17.02 -7.38 -0.66
CA ASN A 62 -18.23 -6.61 -0.35
C ASN A 62 -19.15 -6.51 -1.57
N THR A 63 -18.62 -6.27 -2.77
CA THR A 63 -19.43 -6.26 -4.01
C THR A 63 -20.05 -7.63 -4.25
N LYS A 64 -19.28 -8.73 -4.13
CA LYS A 64 -19.83 -10.10 -4.26
C LYS A 64 -20.96 -10.36 -3.27
N ASN A 65 -20.80 -9.99 -2.00
CA ASN A 65 -21.88 -10.14 -1.02
C ASN A 65 -23.11 -9.28 -1.35
N THR A 66 -22.95 -8.08 -1.92
CA THR A 66 -24.10 -7.26 -2.33
C THR A 66 -24.83 -7.87 -3.53
N TYR A 67 -24.10 -8.42 -4.51
CA TYR A 67 -24.72 -9.14 -5.63
C TYR A 67 -25.44 -10.40 -5.16
N ILE A 68 -24.80 -11.22 -4.31
CA ILE A 68 -25.42 -12.45 -3.75
C ILE A 68 -26.69 -12.11 -2.98
N ASN A 69 -26.65 -11.12 -2.08
CA ASN A 69 -27.84 -10.73 -1.32
C ASN A 69 -28.96 -10.18 -2.21
N LYS A 70 -28.64 -9.40 -3.25
CA LYS A 70 -29.65 -8.91 -4.21
C LYS A 70 -30.30 -10.04 -5.03
N SER A 71 -29.52 -11.05 -5.44
CA SER A 71 -30.05 -12.23 -6.13
C SER A 71 -30.93 -13.09 -5.23
N VAL A 72 -30.57 -13.19 -3.95
CA VAL A 72 -31.34 -13.92 -2.93
C VAL A 72 -32.67 -13.21 -2.64
N THR A 73 -32.68 -11.89 -2.42
CA THR A 73 -33.91 -11.13 -2.17
C THR A 73 -34.87 -11.16 -3.35
N ASN A 74 -34.37 -11.08 -4.59
CA ASN A 74 -35.21 -11.14 -5.78
C ASN A 74 -35.88 -12.52 -5.98
N LYS A 75 -35.37 -13.58 -5.34
CA LYS A 75 -35.94 -14.93 -5.39
C LYS A 75 -37.06 -15.15 -4.36
N PHE A 76 -37.18 -14.28 -3.35
CA PHE A 76 -38.20 -14.37 -2.31
C PHE A 76 -39.39 -13.40 -2.53
N VAL A 77 -39.34 -12.57 -3.56
CA VAL A 77 -40.36 -11.55 -3.90
C VAL A 77 -41.13 -11.93 -5.17
N ALA A 78 -40.87 -13.10 -5.75
CA ALA A 78 -41.60 -13.70 -6.87
C ALA A 78 -42.44 -14.88 -6.36
#